data_AF-A0A5E4IDH4-F1
#
_entry.id   AF-A0A5E4IDH4-F1
#
_cell.length_a   1.000
_cell.length_b   1.000
_cell.length_c   1.000
_cell.angle_alpha   90.00
_cell.angle_beta   90.00
_cell.angle_gamma   90.00
#
_symmetry.space_group_name_H-M   'P 1'
#
loop_
_entity.id
_entity.type
_entity.pdbx_description
1 polymer ?
#
loop_
_entity_poly.entity_id
_entity_poly.type
_entity_poly.pdbx_seq_one_letter_code
_entity_poly.pdbx_strand_id
1 'polypeptide(L)'
;MGEEQSGVLDQTVLANLRELQDVGEPDIVAEVGGLFIEHAPGKIAAIKKAASEGNARALELAAHSLKSSSSYIGALKLSAFSKELEFMGRNGALEGSVEKAALVETEFERVKAALEAEIGK
;
A
#
# COMPACT_ATOMS: atom_id res chain seq x y z
N MET A 1 -7.37 28.87 -5.12
CA MET A 1 -6.57 28.16 -6.15
C MET A 1 -5.75 27.13 -5.43
N GLY A 2 -5.94 25.85 -5.74
CA GLY A 2 -5.42 24.72 -4.98
C GLY A 2 -6.43 23.59 -5.11
N GLU A 3 -6.54 23.06 -6.33
CA GLU A 3 -7.35 21.87 -6.58
C GLU A 3 -6.72 20.72 -5.79
N GLU A 4 -7.34 20.35 -4.68
CA GLU A 4 -6.92 19.19 -3.90
C GLU A 4 -7.38 17.93 -4.63
N GLN A 5 -6.75 17.66 -5.78
CA GLN A 5 -6.73 16.33 -6.36
C GLN A 5 -5.88 15.46 -5.44
N SER A 6 -6.46 15.03 -4.31
CA SER A 6 -5.99 13.87 -3.57
C SER A 6 -6.18 12.63 -4.45
N GLY A 7 -5.32 12.51 -5.46
CA GLY A 7 -5.16 11.33 -6.28
C GLY A 7 -4.88 10.13 -5.38
N VAL A 8 -5.13 8.93 -5.90
CA VAL A 8 -4.87 7.69 -5.16
C VAL A 8 -3.39 7.54 -4.79
N LEU A 9 -2.51 8.22 -5.54
CA LEU A 9 -1.08 8.32 -5.34
C LEU A 9 -0.65 9.77 -5.09
N ASP A 10 0.22 9.97 -4.12
CA ASP A 10 0.85 11.26 -3.83
C ASP A 10 1.93 11.59 -4.87
N GLN A 11 1.67 12.63 -5.65
CA GLN A 11 2.56 13.08 -6.73
C GLN A 11 3.91 13.60 -6.20
N THR A 12 3.96 14.10 -4.97
CA THR A 12 5.22 14.54 -4.35
C THR A 12 6.10 13.33 -4.08
N VAL A 13 5.55 12.24 -3.55
CA VAL A 13 6.32 11.00 -3.32
C VAL A 13 6.84 10.43 -4.63
N LEU A 14 6.02 10.40 -5.68
CA LEU A 14 6.44 9.95 -7.01
C LEU A 14 7.53 10.84 -7.61
N ALA A 15 7.45 12.16 -7.43
CA ALA A 15 8.49 13.09 -7.85
C ALA A 15 9.82 12.82 -7.10
N ASN A 16 9.77 12.63 -5.78
CA ASN A 16 10.95 12.29 -4.98
C ASN A 16 11.57 10.96 -5.42
N LEU A 17 10.75 9.95 -5.74
CA LEU A 17 11.26 8.69 -6.31
C LEU A 17 12.01 8.95 -7.61
N ARG A 18 11.43 9.75 -8.52
CA ARG A 18 12.06 10.12 -9.80
C ARG A 18 13.35 10.93 -9.63
N GLU A 19 13.48 11.70 -8.57
CA GLU A 19 14.74 12.39 -8.24
C GLU A 19 15.86 11.42 -7.81
N LEU A 20 15.52 10.23 -7.33
CA LEU A 20 16.49 9.16 -7.01
C LEU A 20 16.90 8.35 -8.24
N GLN A 21 16.23 8.51 -9.39
CA GLN A 21 16.56 7.82 -10.62
C GLN A 21 17.86 8.37 -11.21
N ASP A 22 18.82 7.49 -11.50
CA ASP A 22 20.06 7.88 -12.17
C ASP A 22 19.82 8.11 -13.67
N VAL A 23 20.65 8.97 -14.27
CA VAL A 23 20.49 9.36 -15.67
C VAL A 23 20.84 8.15 -16.55
N GLY A 24 19.82 7.55 -17.16
CA GLY A 24 19.96 6.39 -18.06
C GLY A 24 19.35 5.10 -17.54
N GLU A 25 18.82 5.08 -16.32
CA GLU A 25 18.05 3.96 -15.78
C GLU A 25 16.56 4.03 -16.17
N PRO A 26 15.86 2.88 -16.22
CA PRO A 26 14.41 2.84 -16.43
C PRO A 26 13.66 3.64 -15.35
N ASP A 27 12.43 4.04 -15.66
CA ASP A 27 11.60 4.80 -14.70
C ASP A 27 11.44 4.00 -13.40
N ILE A 28 12.00 4.54 -12.31
CA ILE A 28 12.01 3.87 -11.00
C ILE A 28 10.59 3.69 -10.44
N VAL A 29 9.65 4.57 -10.81
CA VAL A 29 8.23 4.43 -10.44
C VAL A 29 7.61 3.24 -11.17
N ALA A 30 7.99 2.99 -12.42
CA ALA A 30 7.60 1.79 -13.17
C ALA A 30 8.12 0.51 -12.52
N GLU A 31 9.39 0.46 -12.13
CA GLU A 31 9.99 -0.72 -11.51
C GLU A 31 9.37 -0.99 -10.13
N VAL A 32 9.38 0.01 -9.25
CA VAL A 32 8.86 -0.11 -7.88
C VAL A 32 7.35 -0.32 -7.90
N GLY A 33 6.62 0.39 -8.76
CA GLY A 33 5.18 0.26 -8.91
C GLY A 33 4.80 -1.12 -9.44
N GLY A 34 5.55 -1.66 -10.41
CA GLY A 34 5.38 -3.03 -10.89
C GLY A 34 5.59 -4.07 -9.80
N LEU A 35 6.69 -3.97 -9.06
CA LEU A 35 6.98 -4.84 -7.91
C LEU A 35 5.89 -4.74 -6.83
N PHE A 36 5.39 -3.54 -6.56
CA PHE A 36 4.30 -3.33 -5.62
C PHE A 36 3.04 -4.07 -6.07
N ILE A 37 2.63 -3.94 -7.34
CA ILE A 37 1.45 -4.60 -7.89
C ILE A 37 1.60 -6.13 -7.84
N GLU A 38 2.81 -6.66 -8.07
CA GLU A 38 3.09 -8.10 -8.01
C GLU A 38 3.01 -8.65 -6.57
N HIS A 39 3.63 -7.96 -5.61
CA HIS A 39 3.76 -8.48 -4.24
C HIS A 39 2.60 -8.12 -3.31
N ALA A 40 1.89 -7.01 -3.54
CA ALA A 40 0.83 -6.54 -2.66
C ALA A 40 -0.34 -7.54 -2.50
N PRO A 41 -0.84 -8.24 -3.55
CA PRO A 41 -1.89 -9.24 -3.40
C PRO A 41 -1.53 -10.35 -2.40
N GLY A 42 -0.28 -10.81 -2.42
CA GLY A 42 0.22 -11.81 -1.46
C GLY A 42 0.22 -11.29 -0.02
N LYS A 43 0.57 -10.02 0.19
CA LYS A 43 0.54 -9.36 1.51
C LYS A 43 -0.90 -9.18 1.99
N ILE A 44 -1.82 -8.77 1.12
CA ILE A 44 -3.26 -8.59 1.44
C ILE A 44 -3.89 -9.94 1.81
N ALA A 45 -3.58 -11.00 1.06
CA ALA A 45 -4.02 -12.35 1.40
C ALA A 45 -3.51 -12.79 2.79
N ALA A 46 -2.25 -12.50 3.11
CA ALA A 46 -1.69 -12.77 4.43
C ALA A 46 -2.39 -11.99 5.55
N ILE A 47 -2.71 -10.71 5.32
CA ILE A 47 -3.50 -9.87 6.24
C ILE A 47 -4.89 -10.48 6.47
N LYS A 48 -5.63 -10.81 5.40
CA LYS A 48 -6.97 -11.41 5.48
C LYS A 48 -6.96 -12.75 6.21
N LYS A 49 -5.94 -13.57 5.96
CA LYS A 49 -5.72 -14.84 6.64
C LYS A 49 -5.45 -14.63 8.13
N ALA A 50 -4.52 -13.75 8.48
CA ALA A 50 -4.18 -13.44 9.86
C ALA A 50 -5.36 -12.86 10.66
N ALA A 51 -6.17 -12.00 10.03
CA ALA A 51 -7.39 -11.46 10.61
C ALA A 51 -8.42 -12.57 10.88
N SER A 52 -8.65 -13.47 9.91
CA SER A 52 -9.57 -14.60 10.05
C SER A 52 -9.12 -15.65 11.07
N GLU A 53 -7.81 -15.90 11.16
CA GLU A 53 -7.22 -16.86 12.12
C GLU A 53 -7.04 -16.27 13.52
N GLY A 54 -7.30 -14.97 13.72
CA GLY A 54 -7.05 -14.29 14.99
C GLY A 54 -5.56 -14.19 15.35
N ASN A 55 -4.67 -14.23 14.35
CA ASN A 55 -3.23 -14.20 14.57
C ASN A 55 -2.70 -12.76 14.56
N ALA A 56 -2.67 -12.16 15.75
CA ALA A 56 -2.32 -10.76 15.93
C ALA A 56 -0.90 -10.41 15.43
N ARG A 57 0.08 -11.30 15.67
CA ARG A 57 1.47 -11.09 15.25
C ARG A 57 1.64 -11.22 13.73
N ALA A 58 0.95 -12.17 13.12
CA ALA A 58 0.96 -12.29 11.66
C ALA A 58 0.28 -11.08 11.00
N LEU A 59 -0.80 -10.57 11.58
CA LEU A 59 -1.50 -9.38 11.10
C LEU A 59 -0.58 -8.16 11.18
N GLU A 60 0.08 -7.95 12.31
CA GLU A 60 1.06 -6.87 12.51
C GLU A 60 2.15 -6.90 11.43
N LEU A 61 2.81 -8.04 11.23
CA LEU A 61 3.93 -8.17 10.28
C LEU A 61 3.49 -7.95 8.83
N ALA A 62 2.36 -8.53 8.44
CA ALA A 62 1.84 -8.41 7.08
C ALA A 62 1.38 -6.98 6.79
N ALA A 63 0.68 -6.36 7.74
CA ALA A 63 0.22 -4.97 7.65
C ALA A 63 1.38 -3.97 7.67
N HIS A 64 2.39 -4.17 8.51
CA HIS A 64 3.61 -3.37 8.53
C HIS A 64 4.32 -3.39 7.17
N SER A 65 4.46 -4.59 6.59
CA SER A 65 5.10 -4.76 5.28
C SER A 65 4.32 -4.04 4.18
N LEU A 66 3.00 -4.20 4.14
CA LEU A 66 2.15 -3.52 3.14
C LEU A 66 2.19 -2.00 3.32
N LYS A 67 2.11 -1.51 4.56
CA LYS A 67 2.19 -0.07 4.91
C LYS A 67 3.44 0.57 4.32
N SER A 68 4.61 -0.03 4.54
CA SER A 68 5.89 0.49 4.07
C SER A 68 5.96 0.51 2.55
N SER A 69 5.55 -0.57 1.89
CA SER A 69 5.50 -0.63 0.43
C SER A 69 4.52 0.41 -0.15
N SER A 70 3.35 0.63 0.48
CA SER A 70 2.37 1.64 0.05
C SER A 70 2.85 3.07 0.28
N SER A 71 3.51 3.35 1.41
CA SER A 71 4.11 4.68 1.66
C SER A 71 5.19 5.02 0.63
N TYR A 72 6.00 4.02 0.24
CA TYR A 72 7.10 4.22 -0.69
C TYR A 72 6.65 4.71 -2.07
N ILE A 73 5.50 4.24 -2.56
CA ILE A 73 4.89 4.66 -3.84
C ILE A 73 3.91 5.85 -3.71
N GLY A 74 3.74 6.42 -2.52
CA GLY A 74 2.78 7.50 -2.29
C GLY A 74 1.31 7.06 -2.16
N ALA A 75 1.03 5.76 -1.98
CA ALA A 75 -0.31 5.24 -1.70
C ALA A 75 -0.70 5.48 -0.23
N LEU A 76 -0.87 6.75 0.15
CA LEU A 76 -1.03 7.19 1.54
C LEU A 76 -2.28 6.61 2.21
N LYS A 77 -3.41 6.51 1.48
CA LYS A 77 -4.66 5.93 2.00
C LYS A 77 -4.50 4.44 2.33
N LEU A 78 -3.90 3.68 1.43
CA LEU A 78 -3.63 2.26 1.64
C LEU A 78 -2.65 2.04 2.80
N SER A 79 -1.65 2.93 2.91
CA SER A 79 -0.72 2.93 4.03
C SER A 79 -1.41 3.23 5.36
N ALA A 80 -2.36 4.16 5.39
CA ALA A 80 -3.15 4.47 6.58
C ALA A 80 -4.01 3.28 7.04
N PHE A 81 -4.72 2.61 6.13
CA PHE A 81 -5.48 1.40 6.46
C PHE A 81 -4.58 0.26 6.95
N SER A 82 -3.42 0.08 6.33
CA SER A 82 -2.43 -0.90 6.77
C SER A 82 -1.90 -0.57 8.17
N LYS A 83 -1.69 0.71 8.48
CA LYS A 83 -1.28 1.16 9.82
C LYS A 83 -2.33 0.88 10.89
N GLU A 84 -3.62 1.02 10.57
CA GLU A 84 -4.70 0.64 11.49
C GLU A 84 -4.65 -0.87 11.81
N LEU A 85 -4.47 -1.72 10.79
CA LEU A 85 -4.35 -3.17 10.98
C LEU A 85 -3.09 -3.58 11.74
N GLU A 86 -1.96 -2.90 11.48
CA GLU A 86 -0.73 -3.07 12.25
C GLU A 86 -0.97 -2.76 13.73
N PHE A 87 -1.69 -1.67 14.02
CA PHE A 87 -2.04 -1.28 15.39
C PHE A 87 -2.99 -2.28 16.05
N MET A 88 -4.00 -2.77 15.33
CA MET A 88 -4.90 -3.84 15.80
C MET A 88 -4.12 -5.11 16.17
N GLY A 89 -3.22 -5.55 15.29
CA GLY A 89 -2.33 -6.68 15.53
C GLY A 89 -1.43 -6.47 16.75
N ARG A 90 -0.80 -5.29 16.85
CA ARG A 90 0.09 -4.95 17.96
C ARG A 90 -0.61 -4.93 19.33
N ASN A 91 -1.86 -4.46 19.39
CA ASN A 91 -2.64 -4.42 20.63
C ASN A 91 -3.39 -5.72 20.92
N GLY A 92 -3.38 -6.69 20.00
CA GLY A 92 -4.19 -7.91 20.11
C GLY A 92 -5.70 -7.68 19.98
N ALA A 93 -6.12 -6.49 19.53
CA ALA A 93 -7.52 -6.12 19.34
C ALA A 93 -7.89 -6.34 17.87
N LEU A 94 -8.27 -7.56 17.53
CA LEU A 94 -8.56 -7.99 16.14
C LEU A 94 -10.03 -7.84 15.75
N GLU A 95 -10.86 -7.29 16.62
CA GLU A 95 -12.27 -7.02 16.33
C GLU A 95 -12.37 -6.00 15.17
N GLY A 96 -13.12 -6.35 14.12
CA GLY A 96 -13.22 -5.54 12.90
C GLY A 96 -12.00 -5.62 11.96
N SER A 97 -10.96 -6.40 12.29
CA SER A 97 -9.77 -6.54 11.42
C SER A 97 -10.09 -7.16 10.06
N VAL A 98 -11.07 -8.07 9.99
CA VAL A 98 -11.53 -8.69 8.74
C VAL A 98 -12.19 -7.66 7.82
N GLU A 99 -13.05 -6.80 8.37
CA GLU A 99 -13.70 -5.72 7.61
C GLU A 99 -12.67 -4.70 7.11
N LYS A 100 -11.70 -4.33 7.96
CA LYS A 100 -10.58 -3.47 7.54
C LYS A 100 -9.70 -4.11 6.48
N ALA A 101 -9.43 -5.40 6.56
CA ALA A 101 -8.67 -6.12 5.54
C ALA A 101 -9.37 -6.10 4.17
N ALA A 102 -10.71 -6.14 4.14
CA ALA A 102 -11.48 -5.96 2.91
C ALA A 102 -11.36 -4.53 2.35
N LEU A 103 -11.37 -3.50 3.20
CA LEU A 103 -11.14 -2.12 2.76
C LEU A 103 -9.74 -1.92 2.17
N VAL A 104 -8.72 -2.56 2.75
CA VAL A 104 -7.35 -2.56 2.21
C VAL A 104 -7.31 -3.15 0.80
N GLU A 105 -8.02 -4.25 0.56
CA GLU A 105 -8.11 -4.88 -0.75
C GLU A 105 -8.77 -3.96 -1.78
N THR A 106 -9.91 -3.34 -1.45
CA THR A 106 -10.59 -2.39 -2.34
C THR A 106 -9.73 -1.16 -2.65
N GLU A 107 -9.03 -0.61 -1.65
CA GLU A 107 -8.16 0.54 -1.87
C GLU A 107 -6.92 0.15 -2.69
N PHE A 108 -6.39 -1.07 -2.50
CA PHE A 108 -5.31 -1.58 -3.33
C PHE A 108 -5.69 -1.65 -4.82
N GLU A 109 -6.91 -2.08 -5.16
CA GLU A 109 -7.35 -2.08 -6.56
C GLU A 109 -7.33 -0.69 -7.19
N ARG A 110 -7.71 0.34 -6.42
CA ARG A 110 -7.61 1.74 -6.87
C ARG A 110 -6.16 2.17 -7.05
N VAL A 111 -5.29 1.82 -6.10
CA VAL A 111 -3.85 2.13 -6.15
C VAL A 111 -3.21 1.45 -7.35
N LYS A 112 -3.54 0.17 -7.59
CA LYS A 112 -3.08 -0.60 -8.74
C LYS A 112 -3.47 0.09 -10.05
N ALA A 113 -4.73 0.45 -10.22
CA ALA A 113 -5.19 1.13 -11.43
C ALA A 113 -4.51 2.49 -11.64
N ALA A 114 -4.30 3.25 -10.56
CA ALA A 114 -3.60 4.54 -10.62
C ALA A 114 -2.11 4.36 -10.96
N LEU A 115 -1.45 3.34 -10.39
CA LEU A 115 -0.07 3.00 -10.73
C LEU A 115 0.05 2.56 -12.18
N GLU A 116 -0.79 1.63 -12.65
CA GLU A 116 -0.77 1.17 -14.05
C GLU A 116 -0.94 2.36 -15.03
N ALA A 117 -1.79 3.33 -14.68
CA ALA A 117 -1.96 4.56 -15.45
C ALA A 117 -0.76 5.52 -15.37
N GLU A 118 0.02 5.50 -14.29
CA GLU A 118 1.22 6.32 -14.14
C GLU A 118 2.43 5.70 -14.85
N ILE A 119 2.57 4.37 -14.79
CA ILE A 119 3.64 3.59 -15.41
C ILE A 119 3.50 3.59 -16.95
N GLY A 120 2.26 3.64 -17.45
CA GLY A 120 1.97 3.69 -18.88
C GLY A 120 2.05 5.08 -19.52
N LYS A 121 2.38 6.13 -18.75
CA LYS A 121 2.62 7.48 -19.28
C LYS A 121 4.06 7.64 -19.75
#